data_AF-A0A960KD12-F1
#
_entry.id   AF-A0A960KD12-F1
#
_cell.length_a   1.000
_cell.length_b   1.000
_cell.length_c   1.000
_cell.angle_alpha   90.00
_cell.angle_beta   90.00
_cell.angle_gamma   90.00
#
_symmetry.space_group_name_H-M   'P 1'
#
loop_
_entity.id
_entity.type
_entity.pdbx_description
1 polymer ?
#
loop_
_entity_poly.entity_id
_entity_poly.type
_entity_poly.pdbx_seq_one_letter_code
_entity_poly.pdbx_strand_id
1 'polypeptide(L)'
;SALHDDPLATGTEREAGAGRTNHPWEGGGTPSNGRRLRSALALVGWAALLPGAFQVFRMGYYGQLLPNTVYAKEGGRAWWSQGATYLGDLVGSYTLWAAALAVALVAVAAFRGGERIDGRMRLVSTAVVAATLHVALVVRAGGDYMHGRLLLPAVFGLLLPVAVVPVPRAAPARRWTAAACAGVAAWTIVVLGSLGPHDHPAGIQDERRTTVASSHDRHPVLVESHVAYLEDKGIDLQHWGEGSPSAWRPRFYAPPALSRASGDAPAITFGAMGAVPYRLPLDVYVADQLGLADAVTAHVRLEHRSMPGHEKYLGLAWWAPRLLPDDVVVPPGIDRAPILVVDPDPVPSDDPAEIARRRADATAALACGELRDLREASTAPLTMGQFARNLLDAPGLHSFRFDREPATARADLCR
;
A
#
# COMPACT_ATOMS: atom_id res chain seq x y z
N SER A 1 -78.99 33.16 3.40
CA SER A 1 -79.18 33.73 4.74
C SER A 1 -77.82 33.72 5.43
N ALA A 2 -76.98 34.76 5.37
CA ALA A 2 -77.19 36.22 5.34
C ALA A 2 -77.74 36.79 6.67
N LEU A 3 -77.31 38.03 7.00
CA LEU A 3 -77.55 38.81 8.25
C LEU A 3 -76.66 38.34 9.44
N HIS A 4 -76.04 39.13 10.32
CA HIS A 4 -75.81 40.59 10.50
C HIS A 4 -74.65 40.75 11.56
N ASP A 5 -73.84 41.81 11.71
CA ASP A 5 -73.49 43.00 10.90
C ASP A 5 -72.20 43.73 11.45
N ASP A 6 -71.92 44.90 10.88
CA ASP A 6 -70.97 46.03 11.11
C ASP A 6 -70.77 46.57 12.58
N PRO A 7 -69.90 47.59 12.88
CA PRO A 7 -69.43 48.69 12.01
C PRO A 7 -67.95 49.13 12.02
N LEU A 8 -67.66 50.01 11.05
CA LEU A 8 -66.42 50.71 10.73
C LEU A 8 -66.09 51.97 11.59
N ALA A 9 -64.81 52.36 11.49
CA ALA A 9 -64.27 53.73 11.44
C ALA A 9 -64.03 54.57 12.72
N THR A 10 -62.74 54.87 12.95
CA THR A 10 -62.12 56.23 13.02
C THR A 10 -60.60 56.02 12.81
N GLY A 11 -59.87 56.79 12.00
CA GLY A 11 -59.21 58.05 12.37
C GLY A 11 -58.22 57.87 13.55
N THR A 12 -56.91 58.15 13.49
CA THR A 12 -56.09 58.90 12.51
C THR A 12 -54.58 58.70 12.82
N GLU A 13 -53.72 59.06 11.87
CA GLU A 13 -52.30 59.46 12.04
C GLU A 13 -51.17 58.46 12.42
N ARG A 14 -50.20 58.38 11.49
CA ARG A 14 -48.73 58.42 11.67
C ARG A 14 -48.09 57.69 12.86
N GLU A 15 -47.26 56.69 12.55
CA GLU A 15 -45.87 56.72 13.00
C GLU A 15 -44.91 55.98 12.05
N ALA A 16 -43.65 56.41 12.01
CA ALA A 16 -42.64 55.88 11.10
C ALA A 16 -41.78 54.82 11.79
N GLY A 17 -41.71 53.62 11.21
CA GLY A 17 -40.95 52.49 11.75
C GLY A 17 -40.23 51.69 10.67
N ALA A 18 -39.13 52.21 10.15
CA ALA A 18 -38.32 51.55 9.11
C ALA A 18 -37.51 50.36 9.66
N GLY A 19 -38.17 49.24 9.92
CA GLY A 19 -37.57 47.99 10.39
C GLY A 19 -37.17 47.02 9.27
N ARG A 20 -36.39 47.46 8.27
CA ARG A 20 -35.80 46.52 7.29
C ARG A 20 -34.65 45.76 7.96
N THR A 21 -34.91 44.51 8.34
CA THR A 21 -33.89 43.55 8.79
C THR A 21 -32.96 43.19 7.64
N ASN A 22 -31.85 43.92 7.53
CA ASN A 22 -30.78 43.60 6.58
C ASN A 22 -30.15 42.25 6.93
N HIS A 23 -30.49 41.20 6.17
CA HIS A 23 -29.70 39.96 6.20
C HIS A 23 -28.31 40.23 5.62
N PRO A 24 -27.20 39.97 6.34
CA PRO A 24 -25.86 40.41 5.94
C PRO A 24 -25.21 39.57 4.81
N TRP A 25 -25.99 38.79 4.05
CA TRP A 25 -25.48 37.75 3.14
C TRP A 25 -25.54 38.09 1.64
N GLU A 26 -26.21 39.18 1.24
CA GLU A 26 -26.34 39.54 -0.19
C GLU A 26 -25.22 40.46 -0.72
N GLY A 27 -24.27 40.87 0.13
CA GLY A 27 -23.11 41.72 -0.22
C GLY A 27 -21.90 41.00 -0.84
N GLY A 28 -22.10 39.84 -1.48
CA GLY A 28 -21.05 38.92 -1.93
C GLY A 28 -20.27 39.34 -3.18
N GLY A 29 -19.72 40.55 -3.22
CA GLY A 29 -18.88 41.02 -4.34
C GLY A 29 -17.74 40.06 -4.65
N THR A 30 -17.55 39.70 -5.93
CA THR A 30 -16.58 38.67 -6.35
C THR A 30 -15.19 39.00 -5.78
N PRO A 31 -14.55 38.10 -5.00
CA PRO A 31 -13.31 38.44 -4.35
C PRO A 31 -12.24 38.74 -5.39
N SER A 32 -11.61 39.91 -5.26
CA SER A 32 -10.51 40.37 -6.11
C SER A 32 -9.43 39.29 -6.28
N ASN A 33 -8.80 39.20 -7.45
CA ASN A 33 -7.82 38.16 -7.78
C ASN A 33 -6.73 37.98 -6.69
N GLY A 34 -6.24 39.07 -6.07
CA GLY A 34 -5.29 38.99 -4.96
C GLY A 34 -5.81 38.28 -3.70
N ARG A 35 -7.11 38.43 -3.36
CA ARG A 35 -7.74 37.68 -2.26
C ARG A 35 -7.87 36.20 -2.61
N ARG A 36 -8.29 35.86 -3.84
CA ARG A 36 -8.38 34.47 -4.32
C ARG A 36 -7.02 33.77 -4.30
N LEU A 37 -5.97 34.44 -4.75
CA LEU A 37 -4.61 33.92 -4.75
C LEU A 37 -4.11 33.66 -3.31
N ARG A 38 -4.29 34.61 -2.38
CA ARG A 38 -3.93 34.42 -0.97
C ARG A 38 -4.64 33.22 -0.34
N SER A 39 -5.95 33.08 -0.55
CA SER A 39 -6.71 31.93 -0.05
C SER A 39 -6.25 30.60 -0.67
N ALA A 40 -5.94 30.57 -1.97
CA ALA A 40 -5.42 29.38 -2.64
C ALA A 40 -4.02 28.99 -2.11
N LEU A 41 -3.11 29.95 -1.94
CA LEU A 41 -1.77 29.72 -1.38
C LEU A 41 -1.85 29.25 0.07
N ALA A 42 -2.73 29.82 0.89
CA ALA A 42 -2.94 29.36 2.26
C ALA A 42 -3.47 27.92 2.30
N LEU A 43 -4.41 27.57 1.41
CA LEU A 43 -4.99 26.22 1.35
C LEU A 43 -3.98 25.18 0.84
N VAL A 44 -3.13 25.53 -0.14
CA VAL A 44 -1.98 24.72 -0.56
C VAL A 44 -0.95 24.59 0.57
N GLY A 45 -0.68 25.67 1.30
CA GLY A 45 0.21 25.66 2.46
C GLY A 45 -0.25 24.69 3.54
N TRP A 46 -1.53 24.75 3.94
CA TRP A 46 -2.11 23.79 4.90
C TRP A 46 -2.14 22.36 4.36
N ALA A 47 -2.47 22.16 3.08
CA ALA A 47 -2.47 20.84 2.44
C ALA A 47 -1.07 20.23 2.33
N ALA A 48 -0.01 21.05 2.24
CA ALA A 48 1.38 20.60 2.22
C ALA A 48 1.99 20.46 3.63
N LEU A 49 1.57 21.27 4.59
CA LEU A 49 2.18 21.32 5.93
C LEU A 49 2.08 19.99 6.68
N LEU A 50 0.88 19.39 6.74
CA LEU A 50 0.71 18.14 7.49
C LEU A 50 1.42 16.93 6.83
N PRO A 51 1.29 16.68 5.52
CA PRO A 51 2.08 15.64 4.85
C PRO A 51 3.59 15.92 4.88
N GLY A 52 4.01 17.18 4.76
CA GLY A 52 5.41 17.59 4.81
C GLY A 52 6.02 17.39 6.20
N ALA A 53 5.33 17.79 7.27
CA ALA A 53 5.77 17.55 8.65
C ALA A 53 5.83 16.04 8.96
N PHE A 54 4.84 15.27 8.50
CA PHE A 54 4.86 13.81 8.63
C PHE A 54 6.00 13.18 7.83
N GLN A 55 6.31 13.69 6.63
CA GLN A 55 7.44 13.23 5.82
C GLN A 55 8.79 13.52 6.48
N VAL A 56 8.98 14.71 7.05
CA VAL A 56 10.18 15.06 7.85
C VAL A 56 10.30 14.14 9.07
N PHE A 57 9.20 13.90 9.79
CA PHE A 57 9.18 12.93 10.89
C PHE A 57 9.57 11.52 10.43
N ARG A 58 9.00 11.04 9.32
CA ARG A 58 9.33 9.73 8.75
C ARG A 58 10.79 9.60 8.35
N MET A 59 11.38 10.63 7.73
CA MET A 59 12.79 10.60 7.34
C MET A 59 13.69 10.51 8.57
N GLY A 60 13.46 11.32 9.60
CA GLY A 60 14.22 11.22 10.86
C GLY A 60 13.96 9.93 11.64
N TYR A 61 12.76 9.36 11.59
CA TYR A 61 12.42 8.12 12.29
C TYR A 61 12.97 6.86 11.60
N TYR A 62 12.81 6.74 10.27
CA TYR A 62 13.17 5.55 9.50
C TYR A 62 14.52 5.63 8.77
N GLY A 63 15.16 6.81 8.70
CA GLY A 63 16.39 7.01 7.95
C GLY A 63 16.23 6.95 6.42
N GLN A 64 15.00 7.05 5.90
CA GLN A 64 14.69 6.82 4.49
C GLN A 64 13.72 7.85 3.93
N LEU A 65 13.93 8.21 2.66
CA LEU A 65 13.05 9.15 1.93
C LEU A 65 11.67 8.56 1.63
N LEU A 66 11.58 7.27 1.29
CA LEU A 66 10.33 6.58 0.94
C LEU A 66 10.05 5.41 1.91
N PRO A 67 8.85 4.80 1.89
CA PRO A 67 8.61 3.55 2.64
C PRO A 67 9.47 2.39 2.10
N ASN A 68 9.90 1.47 2.98
CA ASN A 68 10.58 0.20 2.64
C ASN A 68 9.95 -0.51 1.43
N THR A 69 8.62 -0.54 1.34
CA THR A 69 7.87 -1.18 0.24
C THR A 69 8.18 -0.62 -1.15
N VAL A 70 8.63 0.64 -1.27
CA VAL A 70 9.06 1.19 -2.56
C VAL A 70 10.42 0.62 -2.99
N TYR A 71 11.32 0.39 -2.03
CA TYR A 71 12.65 -0.18 -2.27
C TYR A 71 12.56 -1.69 -2.52
N ALA A 72 11.84 -2.42 -1.67
CA ALA A 72 11.62 -3.86 -1.78
C ALA A 72 11.00 -4.28 -3.13
N LYS A 73 10.09 -3.46 -3.68
CA LYS A 73 9.42 -3.72 -4.98
C LYS A 73 10.03 -2.97 -6.17
N GLU A 74 11.13 -2.25 -5.97
CA GLU A 74 11.71 -1.31 -6.95
C GLU A 74 10.68 -0.38 -7.61
N GLY A 75 9.77 0.22 -6.83
CA GLY A 75 8.77 1.16 -7.35
C GLY A 75 9.37 2.44 -7.98
N GLY A 76 10.66 2.69 -7.75
CA GLY A 76 11.44 3.70 -8.45
C GLY A 76 11.68 3.36 -9.94
N ARG A 77 11.92 2.08 -10.27
CA ARG A 77 12.28 1.59 -11.61
C ARG A 77 11.02 1.24 -12.41
N ALA A 78 10.71 2.05 -13.43
CA ALA A 78 9.48 1.91 -14.19
C ALA A 78 9.36 0.55 -14.91
N TRP A 79 8.16 -0.05 -14.88
CA TRP A 79 7.83 -1.32 -15.52
C TRP A 79 6.43 -1.29 -16.16
N TRP A 80 6.27 -0.41 -17.13
CA TRP A 80 5.00 -0.12 -17.81
C TRP A 80 4.29 -1.33 -18.41
N SER A 81 5.01 -2.34 -18.93
CA SER A 81 4.40 -3.53 -19.53
C SER A 81 3.66 -4.38 -18.49
N GLN A 82 4.29 -4.68 -17.36
CA GLN A 82 3.64 -5.40 -16.27
C GLN A 82 2.49 -4.59 -15.66
N GLY A 83 2.66 -3.28 -15.50
CA GLY A 83 1.59 -2.42 -15.01
C GLY A 83 0.38 -2.34 -15.94
N ALA A 84 0.59 -2.37 -17.25
CA ALA A 84 -0.48 -2.45 -18.24
C ALA A 84 -1.20 -3.80 -18.17
N THR A 85 -0.47 -4.91 -18.01
CA THR A 85 -1.03 -6.24 -17.73
C THR A 85 -1.86 -6.23 -16.44
N TYR A 86 -1.36 -5.63 -15.36
CA TYR A 86 -2.06 -5.55 -14.06
C TYR A 86 -3.36 -4.73 -14.13
N LEU A 87 -3.36 -3.60 -14.86
CA LEU A 87 -4.57 -2.83 -15.12
C LEU A 87 -5.54 -3.60 -16.03
N GLY A 88 -5.03 -4.25 -17.06
CA GLY A 88 -5.82 -5.06 -18.00
C GLY A 88 -6.48 -6.26 -17.32
N ASP A 89 -5.78 -6.93 -16.42
CA ASP A 89 -6.27 -8.03 -15.60
C ASP A 89 -7.45 -7.60 -14.72
N LEU A 90 -7.33 -6.46 -14.00
CA LEU A 90 -8.44 -5.90 -13.21
C LEU A 90 -9.63 -5.45 -14.09
N VAL A 91 -9.37 -4.73 -15.18
CA VAL A 91 -10.43 -4.20 -16.07
C VAL A 91 -11.14 -5.32 -16.82
N GLY A 92 -10.40 -6.37 -17.20
CA GLY A 92 -10.91 -7.56 -17.87
C GLY A 92 -11.76 -8.43 -16.94
N SER A 93 -11.20 -8.81 -15.78
CA SER A 93 -11.84 -9.72 -14.81
C SER A 93 -13.25 -9.28 -14.39
N TYR A 94 -13.48 -7.98 -14.26
CA TYR A 94 -14.80 -7.44 -13.89
C TYR A 94 -15.49 -6.67 -15.02
N THR A 95 -14.97 -6.71 -16.26
CA THR A 95 -15.46 -5.91 -17.40
C THR A 95 -15.69 -4.42 -17.06
N LEU A 96 -14.78 -3.81 -16.28
CA LEU A 96 -14.97 -2.48 -15.67
C LEU A 96 -15.25 -1.35 -16.68
N TRP A 97 -14.88 -1.54 -17.95
CA TRP A 97 -15.19 -0.63 -19.04
C TRP A 97 -16.70 -0.44 -19.24
N ALA A 98 -17.53 -1.47 -18.97
CA ALA A 98 -18.98 -1.40 -19.08
C ALA A 98 -19.59 -0.53 -17.98
N ALA A 99 -19.10 -0.68 -16.74
CA ALA A 99 -19.46 0.20 -15.63
C ALA A 99 -19.00 1.64 -15.91
N ALA A 100 -17.76 1.84 -16.38
CA ALA A 100 -17.24 3.15 -16.74
C ALA A 100 -18.07 3.84 -17.84
N LEU A 101 -18.56 3.10 -18.83
CA LEU A 101 -19.46 3.63 -19.87
C LEU A 101 -20.79 4.11 -19.27
N ALA A 102 -21.40 3.33 -18.37
CA ALA A 102 -22.63 3.75 -17.67
C ALA A 102 -22.41 5.03 -16.85
N VAL A 103 -21.27 5.15 -16.15
CA VAL A 103 -20.88 6.35 -15.42
C VAL A 103 -20.71 7.56 -16.34
N ALA A 104 -20.02 7.39 -17.48
CA ALA A 104 -19.83 8.45 -18.46
C ALA A 104 -21.18 8.94 -19.03
N LEU A 105 -22.12 8.04 -19.29
CA LEU A 105 -23.48 8.39 -19.76
C LEU A 105 -24.26 9.19 -18.70
N VAL A 106 -24.19 8.81 -17.42
CA VAL A 106 -24.82 9.59 -16.32
C VAL A 106 -24.21 10.99 -16.21
N ALA A 107 -22.88 11.09 -16.24
CA ALA A 107 -22.19 12.37 -16.17
C ALA A 107 -22.59 13.29 -17.33
N VAL A 108 -22.57 12.77 -18.56
CA VAL A 108 -22.99 13.50 -19.78
C VAL A 108 -24.47 13.92 -19.71
N ALA A 109 -25.36 13.07 -19.20
CA ALA A 109 -26.78 13.40 -19.01
C ALA A 109 -26.98 14.52 -17.97
N ALA A 110 -26.21 14.51 -16.87
CA ALA A 110 -26.26 15.56 -15.86
C ALA A 110 -25.73 16.91 -16.38
N PHE A 111 -24.58 16.91 -17.09
CA PHE A 111 -24.06 18.12 -17.73
C PHE A 111 -25.02 18.71 -18.76
N ARG A 112 -25.69 17.86 -19.56
CA ARG A 112 -26.73 18.30 -20.51
C ARG A 112 -28.03 18.75 -19.86
N GLY A 113 -28.31 18.31 -18.63
CA GLY A 113 -29.49 18.69 -17.86
C GLY A 113 -29.49 20.12 -17.31
N GLY A 114 -28.38 20.85 -17.44
CA GLY A 114 -28.27 22.25 -17.00
C GLY A 114 -28.19 22.44 -15.48
N GLU A 115 -28.19 21.37 -14.68
CA GLU A 115 -27.97 21.46 -13.23
C GLU A 115 -26.51 21.87 -12.97
N ARG A 116 -26.30 23.13 -12.55
CA ARG A 116 -24.96 23.62 -12.19
C ARG A 116 -24.46 22.93 -10.93
N ILE A 117 -23.43 22.11 -11.11
CA ILE A 117 -22.68 21.44 -10.04
C ILE A 117 -21.68 22.44 -9.43
N ASP A 118 -22.18 23.59 -8.97
CA ASP A 118 -21.36 24.70 -8.45
C ASP A 118 -20.68 24.28 -7.12
N GLY A 119 -19.40 24.63 -7.00
CA GLY A 119 -18.52 24.18 -5.91
C GLY A 119 -18.07 22.71 -6.02
N ARG A 120 -19.02 21.78 -6.17
CA ARG A 120 -18.76 20.33 -6.20
C ARG A 120 -17.88 19.87 -7.38
N MET A 121 -17.94 20.53 -8.54
CA MET A 121 -17.08 20.17 -9.68
C MET A 121 -15.58 20.24 -9.40
N ARG A 122 -15.14 21.10 -8.46
CA ARG A 122 -13.73 21.14 -8.06
C ARG A 122 -13.34 19.87 -7.32
N LEU A 123 -14.14 19.46 -6.34
CA LEU A 123 -13.93 18.20 -5.62
C LEU A 123 -13.92 16.99 -6.57
N VAL A 124 -14.89 16.92 -7.48
CA VAL A 124 -14.98 15.85 -8.49
C VAL A 124 -13.75 15.83 -9.40
N SER A 125 -13.35 16.98 -9.95
CA SER A 125 -12.17 17.05 -10.82
C SER A 125 -10.87 16.73 -10.07
N THR A 126 -10.70 17.19 -8.83
CA THR A 126 -9.55 16.80 -7.99
C THR A 126 -9.53 15.30 -7.73
N ALA A 127 -10.66 14.68 -7.40
CA ALA A 127 -10.76 13.24 -7.18
C ALA A 127 -10.43 12.42 -8.44
N VAL A 128 -10.98 12.80 -9.60
CA VAL A 128 -10.70 12.14 -10.88
C VAL A 128 -9.23 12.30 -11.27
N VAL A 129 -8.66 13.51 -11.17
CA VAL A 129 -7.23 13.75 -11.47
C VAL A 129 -6.33 12.94 -10.53
N ALA A 130 -6.62 12.94 -9.22
CA ALA A 130 -5.86 12.15 -8.25
C ALA A 130 -5.95 10.64 -8.54
N ALA A 131 -7.14 10.13 -8.89
CA ALA A 131 -7.33 8.73 -9.26
C ALA A 131 -6.59 8.37 -10.56
N THR A 132 -6.65 9.20 -11.60
CA THR A 132 -5.91 8.99 -12.85
C THR A 132 -4.39 9.02 -12.63
N LEU A 133 -3.89 9.95 -11.81
CA LEU A 133 -2.47 9.98 -11.41
C LEU A 133 -2.07 8.75 -10.62
N HIS A 134 -2.95 8.24 -9.74
CA HIS A 134 -2.73 7.00 -9.01
C HIS A 134 -2.68 5.77 -9.93
N VAL A 135 -3.58 5.65 -10.92
CA VAL A 135 -3.48 4.61 -11.95
C VAL A 135 -2.14 4.73 -12.69
N ALA A 136 -1.77 5.93 -13.15
CA ALA A 136 -0.51 6.13 -13.85
C ALA A 136 0.72 5.77 -12.99
N LEU A 137 0.69 6.05 -11.69
CA LEU A 137 1.74 5.67 -10.74
C LEU A 137 1.84 4.15 -10.55
N VAL A 138 0.71 3.46 -10.33
CA VAL A 138 0.67 1.99 -10.17
C VAL A 138 1.09 1.29 -11.45
N VAL A 139 0.61 1.74 -12.60
CA VAL A 139 1.00 1.22 -13.93
C VAL A 139 2.48 1.49 -14.21
N ARG A 140 3.01 2.67 -13.85
CA ARG A 140 4.45 2.97 -13.93
C ARG A 140 5.27 2.01 -13.07
N ALA A 141 4.82 1.71 -11.85
CA ALA A 141 5.55 0.87 -10.90
C ALA A 141 5.55 -0.63 -11.27
N GLY A 142 4.65 -1.08 -12.15
CA GLY A 142 4.49 -2.49 -12.50
C GLY A 142 3.36 -3.21 -11.75
N GLY A 143 2.46 -2.48 -11.08
CA GLY A 143 1.37 -3.11 -10.33
C GLY A 143 1.84 -3.83 -9.07
N ASP A 144 1.30 -5.02 -8.84
CA ASP A 144 1.60 -5.89 -7.70
C ASP A 144 1.27 -7.35 -8.03
N TYR A 145 1.76 -8.31 -7.25
CA TYR A 145 1.34 -9.72 -7.40
C TYR A 145 -0.11 -9.97 -6.96
N MET A 146 -0.67 -9.26 -5.97
CA MET A 146 -2.07 -9.48 -5.59
C MET A 146 -3.02 -8.78 -6.57
N HIS A 147 -3.97 -9.54 -7.12
CA HIS A 147 -4.98 -9.05 -8.07
C HIS A 147 -5.64 -7.73 -7.60
N GLY A 148 -5.58 -6.70 -8.46
CA GLY A 148 -6.33 -5.45 -8.36
C GLY A 148 -6.07 -4.51 -7.15
N ARG A 149 -5.50 -4.99 -6.04
CA ARG A 149 -5.52 -4.27 -4.74
C ARG A 149 -4.96 -2.85 -4.80
N LEU A 150 -3.90 -2.60 -5.57
CA LEU A 150 -3.30 -1.26 -5.66
C LEU A 150 -4.13 -0.27 -6.48
N LEU A 151 -5.03 -0.75 -7.34
CA LEU A 151 -5.89 0.08 -8.18
C LEU A 151 -7.25 0.38 -7.54
N LEU A 152 -7.67 -0.34 -6.49
CA LEU A 152 -8.93 -0.12 -5.78
C LEU A 152 -9.15 1.36 -5.36
N PRO A 153 -8.17 2.09 -4.78
CA PRO A 153 -8.37 3.51 -4.44
C PRO A 153 -8.71 4.38 -5.66
N ALA A 154 -8.12 4.09 -6.82
CA ALA A 154 -8.44 4.79 -8.06
C ALA A 154 -9.80 4.39 -8.63
N VAL A 155 -10.20 3.11 -8.53
CA VAL A 155 -11.55 2.68 -8.92
C VAL A 155 -12.61 3.46 -8.14
N PHE A 156 -12.50 3.51 -6.80
CA PHE A 156 -13.43 4.31 -5.99
C PHE A 156 -13.32 5.81 -6.29
N GLY A 157 -12.11 6.35 -6.49
CA GLY A 157 -11.91 7.75 -6.86
C GLY A 157 -12.56 8.15 -8.19
N LEU A 158 -12.55 7.25 -9.19
CA LEU A 158 -13.22 7.42 -10.48
C LEU A 158 -14.74 7.22 -10.41
N LEU A 159 -15.26 6.55 -9.37
CA LEU A 159 -16.70 6.37 -9.12
C LEU A 159 -17.31 7.52 -8.29
N LEU A 160 -16.52 8.32 -7.57
CA LEU A 160 -16.99 9.50 -6.85
C LEU A 160 -17.87 10.49 -7.64
N PRO A 161 -17.65 10.76 -8.95
CA PRO A 161 -18.57 11.59 -9.74
C PRO A 161 -20.03 11.08 -9.68
N VAL A 162 -20.23 9.77 -9.72
CA VAL A 162 -21.56 9.14 -9.65
C VAL A 162 -22.26 9.43 -8.33
N ALA A 163 -21.50 9.39 -7.23
CA ALA A 163 -22.04 9.55 -5.88
C ALA A 163 -22.46 11.00 -5.54
N VAL A 164 -21.95 12.00 -6.27
CA VAL A 164 -22.18 13.42 -5.94
C VAL A 164 -22.94 14.21 -7.02
N VAL A 165 -23.12 13.63 -8.21
CA VAL A 165 -24.01 14.16 -9.26
C VAL A 165 -25.46 14.03 -8.79
N PRO A 166 -26.22 15.14 -8.68
CA PRO A 166 -27.63 15.06 -8.32
C PRO A 166 -28.44 14.31 -9.38
N VAL A 167 -29.45 13.55 -8.96
CA VAL A 167 -30.40 12.91 -9.89
C VAL A 167 -31.19 14.01 -10.62
N PRO A 168 -31.07 14.15 -11.95
CA PRO A 168 -31.69 15.25 -12.68
C PRO A 168 -33.21 15.23 -12.54
N ARG A 169 -33.81 16.40 -12.25
CA ARG A 169 -35.28 16.49 -12.11
C ARG A 169 -36.02 16.40 -13.45
N ALA A 170 -35.37 16.74 -14.55
CA ALA A 170 -35.98 16.71 -15.88
C ALA A 170 -36.27 15.27 -16.34
N ALA A 171 -37.51 15.02 -16.78
CA ALA A 171 -37.99 13.70 -17.20
C ALA A 171 -37.06 12.92 -18.17
N PRO A 172 -36.48 13.51 -19.25
CA PRO A 172 -35.57 12.75 -20.12
C PRO A 172 -34.26 12.37 -19.42
N ALA A 173 -33.66 13.29 -18.66
CA ALA A 173 -32.41 13.03 -17.94
C ALA A 173 -32.61 11.99 -16.82
N ARG A 174 -33.74 12.03 -16.11
CA ARG A 174 -34.14 11.01 -15.13
C ARG A 174 -34.27 9.60 -15.74
N ARG A 175 -34.75 9.47 -16.99
CA ARG A 175 -34.79 8.19 -17.71
C ARG A 175 -33.38 7.65 -18.00
N TRP A 176 -32.45 8.51 -18.41
CA TRP A 176 -31.05 8.12 -18.63
C TRP A 176 -30.36 7.68 -17.33
N THR A 177 -30.56 8.39 -16.22
CA THR A 177 -30.04 7.97 -14.91
C THR A 177 -30.61 6.61 -14.49
N ALA A 178 -31.93 6.41 -14.63
CA ALA A 178 -32.56 5.13 -14.30
C ALA A 178 -32.04 3.97 -15.18
N ALA A 179 -31.88 4.20 -16.48
CA ALA A 179 -31.32 3.21 -17.41
C ALA A 179 -29.86 2.87 -17.07
N ALA A 180 -29.04 3.85 -16.70
CA ALA A 180 -27.67 3.60 -16.27
C ALA A 180 -27.60 2.83 -14.94
N CYS A 181 -28.45 3.15 -13.95
CA CYS A 181 -28.55 2.39 -12.71
C CYS A 181 -28.98 0.93 -12.96
N ALA A 182 -29.97 0.71 -13.85
CA ALA A 182 -30.37 -0.63 -14.28
C ALA A 182 -29.22 -1.37 -15.01
N GLY A 183 -28.47 -0.67 -15.87
CA GLY A 183 -27.30 -1.22 -16.55
C GLY A 183 -26.20 -1.64 -15.58
N VAL A 184 -25.89 -0.81 -14.58
CA VAL A 184 -24.92 -1.14 -13.50
C VAL A 184 -25.42 -2.31 -12.65
N ALA A 185 -26.72 -2.36 -12.33
CA ALA A 185 -27.29 -3.49 -11.59
C ALA A 185 -27.21 -4.81 -12.38
N ALA A 186 -27.55 -4.78 -13.67
CA ALA A 186 -27.44 -5.94 -14.56
C ALA A 186 -25.97 -6.38 -14.72
N TRP A 187 -25.04 -5.44 -14.93
CA TRP A 187 -23.60 -5.69 -14.96
C TRP A 187 -23.11 -6.33 -13.65
N THR A 188 -23.55 -5.82 -12.49
CA THR A 188 -23.19 -6.39 -11.17
C THR A 188 -23.67 -7.83 -11.03
N ILE A 189 -24.91 -8.13 -11.45
CA ILE A 189 -25.45 -9.50 -11.44
C ILE A 189 -24.65 -10.42 -12.36
N VAL A 190 -24.31 -9.96 -13.58
CA VAL A 190 -23.49 -10.73 -14.53
C VAL A 190 -22.11 -11.00 -13.96
N VAL A 191 -21.41 -9.98 -13.46
CA VAL A 191 -20.07 -10.12 -12.87
C VAL A 191 -20.08 -11.07 -11.67
N LEU A 192 -21.01 -10.90 -10.72
CA LEU A 192 -21.15 -11.79 -9.56
C LEU A 192 -21.45 -13.24 -9.97
N GLY A 193 -22.27 -13.42 -11.01
CA GLY A 193 -22.58 -14.74 -11.57
C GLY A 193 -21.44 -15.35 -12.41
N SER A 194 -20.49 -14.53 -12.88
CA SER A 194 -19.33 -14.94 -13.68
C SER A 194 -18.02 -15.01 -12.91
N LEU A 195 -18.04 -14.88 -11.57
CA LEU A 195 -16.88 -15.10 -10.69
C LEU A 195 -16.50 -16.59 -10.62
N GLY A 196 -16.03 -17.11 -11.75
CA GLY A 196 -15.39 -18.41 -11.85
C GLY A 196 -13.87 -18.33 -11.65
N PRO A 197 -13.15 -19.45 -11.82
CA PRO A 197 -11.70 -19.42 -11.96
C PRO A 197 -11.26 -18.42 -13.03
N HIS A 198 -10.36 -17.51 -12.68
CA HIS A 198 -9.67 -16.64 -13.64
C HIS A 198 -8.18 -16.95 -13.57
N ASP A 199 -7.57 -17.15 -14.73
CA ASP A 199 -6.15 -17.36 -14.87
C ASP A 199 -5.47 -16.00 -14.98
N HIS A 200 -4.86 -15.58 -13.88
CA HIS A 200 -4.19 -14.29 -13.78
C HIS A 200 -2.79 -14.35 -14.43
N PRO A 201 -2.49 -13.46 -15.40
CA PRO A 201 -1.23 -13.52 -16.14
C PRO A 201 -0.04 -12.98 -15.34
N ALA A 202 1.17 -13.30 -15.80
CA ALA A 202 2.43 -12.65 -15.41
C ALA A 202 2.68 -12.55 -13.89
N GLY A 203 2.39 -13.60 -13.13
CA GLY A 203 2.65 -13.67 -11.68
C GLY A 203 1.66 -12.88 -10.83
N ILE A 204 0.52 -12.46 -11.39
CA ILE A 204 -0.61 -11.94 -10.62
C ILE A 204 -1.36 -13.14 -10.01
N GLN A 205 -1.87 -12.99 -8.79
CA GLN A 205 -2.53 -14.05 -8.01
C GLN A 205 -3.78 -13.51 -7.29
N ASP A 206 -4.83 -14.33 -7.26
CA ASP A 206 -5.95 -14.17 -6.34
C ASP A 206 -5.60 -14.86 -5.01
N GLU A 207 -4.88 -14.12 -4.16
CA GLU A 207 -4.50 -14.58 -2.82
C GLU A 207 -5.72 -15.00 -1.99
N ARG A 208 -6.86 -14.31 -2.12
CA ARG A 208 -8.08 -14.66 -1.38
C ARG A 208 -8.54 -16.06 -1.77
N ARG A 209 -8.52 -16.42 -3.05
CA ARG A 209 -8.86 -17.76 -3.52
C ARG A 209 -7.86 -18.81 -3.03
N THR A 210 -6.55 -18.50 -3.03
CA THR A 210 -5.52 -19.37 -2.44
C THR A 210 -5.77 -19.61 -0.94
N THR A 211 -6.12 -18.56 -0.19
CA THR A 211 -6.47 -18.64 1.23
C THR A 211 -7.74 -19.48 1.47
N VAL A 212 -8.81 -19.29 0.67
CA VAL A 212 -10.03 -20.13 0.75
C VAL A 212 -9.72 -21.59 0.44
N ALA A 213 -8.87 -21.86 -0.56
CA ALA A 213 -8.53 -23.21 -0.98
C ALA A 213 -7.67 -23.96 0.06
N SER A 214 -6.79 -23.25 0.78
CA SER A 214 -5.94 -23.82 1.84
C SER A 214 -6.67 -23.96 3.17
N SER A 215 -7.35 -22.92 3.65
CA SER A 215 -8.04 -22.93 4.96
C SER A 215 -9.42 -23.57 4.96
N HIS A 216 -10.01 -23.83 3.79
CA HIS A 216 -11.42 -24.18 3.60
C HIS A 216 -12.44 -23.15 4.12
N ASP A 217 -11.98 -21.99 4.60
CA ASP A 217 -12.82 -20.87 5.04
C ASP A 217 -13.33 -20.08 3.84
N ARG A 218 -14.66 -19.90 3.74
CA ARG A 218 -15.27 -19.09 2.67
C ARG A 218 -15.01 -17.58 2.86
N HIS A 219 -14.79 -17.13 4.09
CA HIS A 219 -14.64 -15.73 4.47
C HIS A 219 -13.40 -15.51 5.35
N PRO A 220 -12.19 -15.78 4.82
CA PRO A 220 -10.91 -15.64 5.54
C PRO A 220 -10.64 -14.16 5.84
N VAL A 221 -11.08 -13.73 7.02
CA VAL A 221 -10.83 -12.39 7.57
C VAL A 221 -9.97 -12.44 8.83
N LEU A 222 -9.72 -13.64 9.37
CA LEU A 222 -8.90 -13.88 10.54
C LEU A 222 -7.48 -14.34 10.14
N VAL A 223 -6.53 -14.28 11.07
CA VAL A 223 -5.13 -14.65 10.79
C VAL A 223 -4.98 -16.16 10.56
N GLU A 224 -5.75 -16.97 11.29
CA GLU A 224 -5.79 -18.43 11.22
C GLU A 224 -5.95 -18.92 9.78
N SER A 225 -6.94 -18.39 9.06
CA SER A 225 -7.21 -18.75 7.66
C SER A 225 -6.03 -18.40 6.74
N HIS A 226 -5.26 -17.35 7.06
CA HIS A 226 -4.09 -16.91 6.30
C HIS A 226 -2.80 -17.66 6.66
N VAL A 227 -2.76 -18.41 7.76
CA VAL A 227 -1.61 -19.26 8.16
C VAL A 227 -1.89 -20.76 8.06
N ALA A 228 -3.13 -21.18 7.81
CA ALA A 228 -3.54 -22.59 7.67
C ALA A 228 -2.60 -23.39 6.73
N TYR A 229 -2.15 -22.79 5.62
CA TYR A 229 -1.21 -23.42 4.69
C TYR A 229 0.16 -23.80 5.31
N LEU A 230 0.48 -23.34 6.51
CA LEU A 230 1.61 -23.72 7.35
C LEU A 230 1.16 -24.65 8.50
N GLU A 231 0.10 -24.27 9.21
CA GLU A 231 -0.40 -25.02 10.38
C GLU A 231 -0.90 -26.44 9.99
N ASP A 232 -1.57 -26.59 8.84
CA ASP A 232 -1.99 -27.89 8.27
C ASP A 232 -0.81 -28.84 7.96
N LYS A 233 0.42 -28.29 7.91
CA LYS A 233 1.66 -29.04 7.68
C LYS A 233 2.42 -29.32 8.99
N GLY A 234 1.78 -29.05 10.13
CA GLY A 234 2.31 -29.28 11.47
C GLY A 234 3.30 -28.21 11.94
N ILE A 235 3.19 -26.98 11.43
CA ILE A 235 3.97 -25.83 11.91
C ILE A 235 3.13 -25.11 12.97
N ASP A 236 3.42 -25.35 14.25
CA ASP A 236 2.76 -24.64 15.35
C ASP A 236 3.36 -23.24 15.50
N LEU A 237 2.63 -22.24 15.00
CA LEU A 237 3.03 -20.83 15.11
C LEU A 237 2.66 -20.22 16.47
N GLN A 238 1.68 -20.78 17.20
CA GLN A 238 1.26 -20.20 18.50
C GLN A 238 2.25 -20.56 19.60
N HIS A 239 2.71 -21.80 19.64
CA HIS A 239 3.66 -22.30 20.65
C HIS A 239 5.09 -22.36 20.07
N TRP A 240 5.40 -21.43 19.17
CA TRP A 240 6.71 -21.34 18.52
C TRP A 240 7.79 -20.97 19.54
N GLY A 241 8.73 -21.89 19.78
CA GLY A 241 9.79 -21.72 20.77
C GLY A 241 9.56 -22.45 22.10
N GLU A 242 8.35 -22.95 22.39
CA GLU A 242 8.02 -23.70 23.62
C GLU A 242 8.52 -25.16 23.58
N GLY A 243 9.78 -25.38 23.23
CA GLY A 243 10.34 -26.72 23.03
C GLY A 243 9.84 -27.42 21.75
N SER A 244 9.02 -26.77 20.93
CA SER A 244 8.76 -27.16 19.55
C SER A 244 10.10 -27.43 18.85
N PRO A 245 10.38 -28.66 18.39
CA PRO A 245 11.59 -28.92 17.64
C PRO A 245 11.61 -28.01 16.43
N SER A 246 12.75 -27.37 16.15
CA SER A 246 13.00 -26.69 14.89
C SER A 246 13.03 -27.73 13.77
N ALA A 247 11.83 -28.18 13.37
CA ALA A 247 11.63 -29.34 12.52
C ALA A 247 11.99 -28.95 11.10
N TRP A 248 13.27 -29.18 10.77
CA TRP A 248 13.82 -28.98 9.44
C TRP A 248 13.12 -29.91 8.45
N ARG A 249 12.04 -29.44 7.82
CA ARG A 249 11.20 -30.20 6.88
C ARG A 249 11.67 -29.88 5.46
N PRO A 250 12.36 -30.79 4.73
CA PRO A 250 13.07 -30.46 3.49
C PRO A 250 12.22 -29.97 2.29
N ARG A 251 10.90 -29.82 2.45
CA ARG A 251 9.95 -29.37 1.42
C ARG A 251 9.01 -28.25 1.85
N PHE A 252 9.02 -27.86 3.13
CA PHE A 252 8.18 -26.79 3.64
C PHE A 252 9.00 -25.92 4.57
N TYR A 253 9.17 -24.65 4.16
CA TYR A 253 9.97 -23.66 4.87
C TYR A 253 9.27 -23.20 6.16
N ALA A 254 9.22 -24.08 7.15
CA ALA A 254 9.29 -23.67 8.54
C ALA A 254 10.74 -23.24 8.77
N PRO A 255 11.04 -21.93 8.94
CA PRO A 255 12.39 -21.50 9.23
C PRO A 255 12.77 -22.07 10.60
N PRO A 256 13.97 -22.64 10.79
CA PRO A 256 14.34 -23.15 12.11
C PRO A 256 14.31 -22.01 13.13
N ALA A 257 13.88 -22.31 14.36
CA ALA A 257 14.03 -21.37 15.47
C ALA A 257 15.53 -21.10 15.68
N LEU A 258 15.93 -19.85 15.46
CA LEU A 258 17.31 -19.42 15.59
C LEU A 258 17.55 -18.96 17.03
N SER A 259 18.39 -19.70 17.77
CA SER A 259 18.83 -19.30 19.10
C SER A 259 19.72 -18.06 18.98
N ARG A 260 19.27 -16.97 19.59
CA ARG A 260 20.03 -15.72 19.71
C ARG A 260 20.96 -15.78 20.93
N ALA A 261 21.65 -14.67 21.21
CA ALA A 261 22.45 -14.52 22.43
C ALA A 261 21.61 -14.74 23.71
N SER A 262 22.25 -15.11 24.81
CA SER A 262 21.57 -15.34 26.10
C SER A 262 20.78 -14.10 26.54
N GLY A 263 19.45 -14.24 26.63
CA GLY A 263 18.52 -13.16 27.00
C GLY A 263 17.78 -12.50 25.83
N ASP A 264 18.16 -12.79 24.58
CA ASP A 264 17.43 -12.32 23.40
C ASP A 264 16.22 -13.22 23.07
N ALA A 265 15.16 -12.59 22.55
CA ALA A 265 14.03 -13.23 21.88
C ALA A 265 14.46 -14.27 20.83
N PRO A 266 13.87 -15.49 20.75
CA PRO A 266 14.12 -16.41 19.63
C PRO A 266 13.76 -15.76 18.28
N ALA A 267 14.48 -16.10 17.21
CA ALA A 267 14.25 -15.53 15.88
C ALA A 267 13.76 -16.53 14.83
N ILE A 268 13.00 -16.03 13.86
CA ILE A 268 12.47 -16.78 12.71
C ILE A 268 12.64 -15.95 11.43
N THR A 269 13.20 -16.52 10.35
CA THR A 269 13.43 -15.82 9.07
C THR A 269 12.31 -16.15 8.07
N PHE A 270 11.40 -15.22 7.76
CA PHE A 270 10.22 -15.52 6.93
C PHE A 270 9.86 -14.43 5.93
N GLY A 271 9.12 -14.79 4.87
CA GLY A 271 8.74 -13.87 3.78
C GLY A 271 7.33 -13.27 3.86
N ALA A 272 6.42 -13.78 4.71
CA ALA A 272 5.02 -13.32 4.75
C ALA A 272 4.69 -12.48 6.00
N MET A 273 5.21 -11.25 6.03
CA MET A 273 5.05 -10.31 7.17
C MET A 273 3.60 -9.87 7.46
N GLY A 274 2.63 -10.22 6.61
CA GLY A 274 1.22 -9.84 6.77
C GLY A 274 0.37 -10.78 7.64
N ALA A 275 0.81 -12.02 7.87
CA ALA A 275 0.01 -13.04 8.57
C ALA A 275 0.80 -13.75 9.68
N VAL A 276 1.99 -14.27 9.38
CA VAL A 276 2.78 -15.05 10.36
C VAL A 276 3.15 -14.24 11.62
N PRO A 277 3.57 -12.96 11.55
CA PRO A 277 3.83 -12.17 12.76
C PRO A 277 2.61 -11.91 13.64
N TYR A 278 1.38 -12.03 13.11
CA TYR A 278 0.15 -11.91 13.92
C TYR A 278 -0.22 -13.21 14.64
N ARG A 279 0.44 -14.33 14.32
CA ARG A 279 0.18 -15.65 14.91
C ARG A 279 1.25 -16.07 15.92
N LEU A 280 2.47 -15.57 15.76
CA LEU A 280 3.61 -15.83 16.64
C LEU A 280 3.48 -15.15 18.02
N PRO A 281 4.14 -15.68 19.07
CA PRO A 281 4.32 -14.98 20.34
C PRO A 281 5.03 -13.63 20.18
N LEU A 282 4.70 -12.68 21.06
CA LEU A 282 5.21 -11.30 21.02
C LEU A 282 6.71 -11.17 21.34
N ASP A 283 7.30 -12.22 21.90
CA ASP A 283 8.73 -12.37 22.20
C ASP A 283 9.49 -13.14 21.10
N VAL A 284 8.93 -13.29 19.89
CA VAL A 284 9.64 -13.82 18.72
C VAL A 284 10.06 -12.70 17.78
N TYR A 285 11.35 -12.64 17.43
CA TYR A 285 11.85 -11.71 16.41
C TYR A 285 11.64 -12.28 15.00
N VAL A 286 10.84 -11.59 14.17
CA VAL A 286 10.64 -11.98 12.76
C VAL A 286 11.60 -11.23 11.84
N ALA A 287 12.53 -11.96 11.25
CA ALA A 287 13.46 -11.48 10.23
C ALA A 287 12.81 -11.56 8.84
N ASP A 288 12.45 -10.40 8.28
CA ASP A 288 11.77 -10.29 6.99
C ASP A 288 12.70 -10.55 5.81
N GLN A 289 12.56 -11.72 5.21
CA GLN A 289 13.35 -12.14 4.06
C GLN A 289 13.03 -11.36 2.77
N LEU A 290 11.93 -10.60 2.66
CA LEU A 290 11.57 -9.83 1.44
C LEU A 290 11.75 -8.30 1.58
N GLY A 291 12.04 -7.79 2.77
CA GLY A 291 12.38 -6.37 2.99
C GLY A 291 11.20 -5.39 3.00
N LEU A 292 9.97 -5.86 3.23
CA LEU A 292 8.83 -5.00 3.52
C LEU A 292 9.00 -4.25 4.86
N ALA A 293 9.57 -4.94 5.86
CA ALA A 293 9.90 -4.45 7.19
C ALA A 293 11.41 -4.27 7.39
N ASP A 294 12.27 -5.01 6.68
CA ASP A 294 13.73 -4.90 6.82
C ASP A 294 14.36 -3.91 5.84
N ALA A 295 15.03 -2.87 6.39
CA ALA A 295 15.69 -1.83 5.59
C ALA A 295 16.81 -2.36 4.70
N VAL A 296 17.63 -3.29 5.19
CA VAL A 296 18.77 -3.85 4.46
C VAL A 296 18.28 -4.70 3.28
N THR A 297 17.40 -5.67 3.52
CA THR A 297 16.79 -6.48 2.45
C THR A 297 16.09 -5.62 1.39
N ALA A 298 15.42 -4.53 1.78
CA ALA A 298 14.76 -3.62 0.82
C ALA A 298 15.73 -2.99 -0.21
N HIS A 299 17.00 -2.79 0.16
CA HIS A 299 18.03 -2.12 -0.66
C HIS A 299 18.93 -3.12 -1.42
N VAL A 300 18.64 -4.42 -1.41
CA VAL A 300 19.28 -5.38 -2.32
C VAL A 300 19.09 -4.95 -3.78
N ARG A 301 20.15 -5.03 -4.59
CA ARG A 301 20.13 -4.74 -6.04
C ARG A 301 19.29 -5.79 -6.77
N LEU A 302 18.31 -5.35 -7.57
CA LEU A 302 17.51 -6.25 -8.39
C LEU A 302 18.11 -6.44 -9.80
N GLU A 303 18.55 -7.66 -10.09
CA GLU A 303 19.09 -8.06 -11.40
C GLU A 303 17.97 -8.21 -12.44
N HIS A 304 16.99 -9.07 -12.16
CA HIS A 304 15.93 -9.46 -13.08
C HIS A 304 14.53 -9.16 -12.52
N ARG A 305 13.62 -8.72 -13.39
CA ARG A 305 12.20 -8.49 -13.03
C ARG A 305 11.41 -9.80 -13.14
N SER A 306 10.56 -10.09 -12.16
CA SER A 306 9.81 -11.35 -12.05
C SER A 306 8.43 -11.17 -11.37
N MET A 307 8.10 -11.84 -10.27
CA MET A 307 6.80 -11.65 -9.61
C MET A 307 6.81 -10.37 -8.74
N PRO A 308 6.00 -9.34 -9.03
CA PRO A 308 6.14 -8.03 -8.39
C PRO A 308 6.08 -8.08 -6.84
N GLY A 309 7.20 -7.72 -6.20
CA GLY A 309 7.35 -7.76 -4.74
C GLY A 309 7.75 -9.10 -4.14
N HIS A 310 8.12 -10.08 -4.96
CA HIS A 310 8.85 -11.30 -4.56
C HIS A 310 10.13 -11.46 -5.41
N GLU A 311 10.74 -10.33 -5.77
CA GLU A 311 11.90 -10.27 -6.67
C GLU A 311 13.21 -10.11 -5.90
N LYS A 312 13.14 -9.65 -4.64
CA LYS A 312 14.28 -9.44 -3.74
C LYS A 312 14.15 -10.30 -2.50
N TYR A 313 15.29 -10.76 -2.01
CA TYR A 313 15.38 -11.38 -0.70
C TYR A 313 16.82 -11.37 -0.17
N LEU A 314 16.98 -11.72 1.10
CA LEU A 314 18.26 -12.07 1.70
C LEU A 314 18.16 -13.44 2.39
N GLY A 315 19.10 -14.32 2.06
CA GLY A 315 19.27 -15.63 2.68
C GLY A 315 19.91 -15.58 4.08
N LEU A 316 20.14 -16.74 4.68
CA LEU A 316 20.71 -16.83 6.02
C LEU A 316 22.17 -16.33 6.08
N ALA A 317 22.93 -16.32 4.97
CA ALA A 317 24.28 -15.73 4.96
C ALA A 317 24.31 -14.27 5.47
N TRP A 318 23.25 -13.50 5.20
CA TRP A 318 23.09 -12.11 5.65
C TRP A 318 22.35 -11.96 6.97
N TRP A 319 21.45 -12.89 7.30
CA TRP A 319 20.72 -12.88 8.57
C TRP A 319 21.53 -13.45 9.74
N ALA A 320 22.40 -14.43 9.51
CA ALA A 320 23.27 -15.03 10.53
C ALA A 320 24.08 -13.97 11.31
N PRO A 321 24.85 -13.05 10.70
CA PRO A 321 25.60 -12.03 11.45
C PRO A 321 24.73 -10.93 12.09
N ARG A 322 23.41 -10.98 11.91
CA ARG A 322 22.43 -10.04 12.50
C ARG A 322 21.58 -10.68 13.61
N LEU A 323 21.55 -12.02 13.66
CA LEU A 323 20.69 -12.80 14.54
C LEU A 323 21.48 -13.75 15.47
N LEU A 324 22.54 -14.37 14.96
CA LEU A 324 23.25 -15.44 15.63
C LEU A 324 24.57 -14.95 16.25
N PRO A 325 24.93 -15.43 17.45
CA PRO A 325 26.29 -15.33 17.96
C PRO A 325 27.36 -15.85 16.98
N ASP A 326 28.59 -15.35 17.08
CA ASP A 326 29.68 -15.65 16.13
C ASP A 326 30.24 -17.08 16.25
N ASP A 327 30.02 -17.74 17.38
CA ASP A 327 30.36 -19.14 17.63
C ASP A 327 29.32 -20.14 17.11
N VAL A 328 28.12 -19.69 16.71
CA VAL A 328 27.08 -20.56 16.15
C VAL A 328 27.40 -20.96 14.71
N VAL A 329 27.63 -22.25 14.49
CA VAL A 329 27.75 -22.85 13.16
C VAL A 329 26.38 -22.88 12.49
N VAL A 330 26.27 -22.27 11.31
CA VAL A 330 25.06 -22.30 10.48
C VAL A 330 24.94 -23.68 9.82
N PRO A 331 23.82 -24.42 10.02
CA PRO A 331 23.66 -25.72 9.36
C PRO A 331 23.55 -25.64 7.83
N PRO A 332 23.97 -26.70 7.11
CA PRO A 332 23.82 -26.79 5.65
C PRO A 332 22.37 -26.60 5.15
N GLY A 333 22.24 -26.17 3.89
CA GLY A 333 20.96 -26.07 3.19
C GLY A 333 19.98 -24.96 3.60
N ILE A 334 20.34 -24.06 4.54
CA ILE A 334 19.42 -22.99 5.02
C ILE A 334 19.48 -21.71 4.17
N ASP A 335 20.55 -21.49 3.40
CA ASP A 335 20.69 -20.33 2.50
C ASP A 335 19.88 -20.55 1.21
N ARG A 336 18.54 -20.50 1.33
CA ARG A 336 17.56 -20.73 0.27
C ARG A 336 16.50 -19.63 0.23
N ALA A 337 15.97 -19.39 -0.96
CA ALA A 337 14.90 -18.44 -1.20
C ALA A 337 13.59 -18.78 -0.45
N PRO A 338 12.80 -17.75 -0.08
CA PRO A 338 11.41 -17.93 0.31
C PRO A 338 10.58 -18.62 -0.78
N ILE A 339 9.52 -19.35 -0.36
CA ILE A 339 8.62 -20.17 -1.23
C ILE A 339 8.11 -19.46 -2.49
N LEU A 340 8.03 -18.13 -2.49
CA LEU A 340 7.41 -17.32 -3.54
C LEU A 340 8.40 -16.47 -4.35
N VAL A 341 9.70 -16.57 -4.10
CA VAL A 341 10.70 -15.81 -4.89
C VAL A 341 10.96 -16.50 -6.24
N VAL A 342 11.08 -15.69 -7.29
CA VAL A 342 11.25 -16.15 -8.68
C VAL A 342 12.64 -15.81 -9.25
N ASP A 343 13.41 -14.97 -8.56
CA ASP A 343 14.83 -14.72 -8.87
C ASP A 343 15.67 -15.96 -8.47
N PRO A 344 16.50 -16.55 -9.37
CA PRO A 344 17.22 -17.78 -9.07
C PRO A 344 18.08 -17.70 -7.82
N ASP A 345 18.02 -18.75 -6.99
CA ASP A 345 18.87 -18.94 -5.83
C ASP A 345 20.36 -18.84 -6.19
N PRO A 346 21.20 -18.16 -5.38
CA PRO A 346 22.62 -18.45 -5.33
C PRO A 346 22.80 -19.96 -5.17
N VAL A 347 23.73 -20.56 -5.92
CA VAL A 347 23.95 -22.02 -5.86
C VAL A 347 24.17 -22.42 -4.40
N PRO A 348 23.26 -23.20 -3.79
CA PRO A 348 23.39 -23.55 -2.38
C PRO A 348 24.66 -24.38 -2.19
N SER A 349 25.44 -24.04 -1.16
CA SER A 349 26.58 -24.85 -0.76
C SER A 349 26.32 -25.46 0.61
N ASP A 350 26.53 -26.76 0.69
CA ASP A 350 26.53 -27.51 1.95
C ASP A 350 27.95 -27.62 2.55
N ASP A 351 28.96 -27.01 1.93
CA ASP A 351 30.32 -26.93 2.47
C ASP A 351 30.38 -25.91 3.64
N PRO A 352 30.70 -26.35 4.88
CA PRO A 352 30.82 -25.44 6.03
C PRO A 352 31.85 -24.32 5.84
N ALA A 353 32.91 -24.53 5.05
CA ALA A 353 33.92 -23.51 4.79
C ALA A 353 33.39 -22.40 3.88
N GLU A 354 32.59 -22.74 2.87
CA GLU A 354 31.87 -21.80 2.01
C GLU A 354 30.86 -20.98 2.83
N ILE A 355 30.05 -21.64 3.66
CA ILE A 355 29.05 -20.98 4.53
C ILE A 355 29.73 -20.00 5.50
N ALA A 356 30.81 -20.43 6.16
CA ALA A 356 31.58 -19.58 7.08
C ALA A 356 32.20 -18.36 6.36
N ARG A 357 32.73 -18.55 5.15
CA ARG A 357 33.30 -17.46 4.35
C ARG A 357 32.22 -16.45 3.93
N ARG A 358 31.07 -16.92 3.41
CA ARG A 358 29.92 -16.07 3.06
C ARG A 358 29.41 -15.26 4.26
N ARG A 359 29.32 -15.88 5.44
CA ARG A 359 29.01 -15.17 6.70
C ARG A 359 30.03 -14.08 7.00
N ALA A 360 31.33 -14.37 6.92
CA ALA A 360 32.39 -13.41 7.19
C ALA A 360 32.40 -12.23 6.18
N ASP A 361 32.22 -12.51 4.89
CA ASP A 361 32.08 -11.49 3.85
C ASP A 361 30.87 -10.58 4.12
N ALA A 362 29.72 -11.16 4.54
CA ALA A 362 28.51 -10.41 4.89
C ALA A 362 28.70 -9.56 6.17
N THR A 363 29.32 -10.10 7.22
CA THR A 363 29.67 -9.35 8.44
C THR A 363 30.50 -8.10 8.11
N ALA A 364 31.51 -8.26 7.26
CA ALA A 364 32.36 -7.15 6.83
C ALA A 364 31.58 -6.14 5.97
N ALA A 365 30.81 -6.58 4.97
CA ALA A 365 30.00 -5.70 4.14
C ALA A 365 29.00 -4.86 4.97
N LEU A 366 28.35 -5.46 5.97
CA LEU A 366 27.44 -4.79 6.91
C LEU A 366 28.11 -3.72 7.78
N ALA A 367 29.45 -3.68 7.86
CA ALA A 367 30.22 -2.68 8.59
C ALA A 367 30.78 -1.55 7.70
N CYS A 368 30.53 -1.58 6.39
CA CYS A 368 31.13 -0.67 5.41
C CYS A 368 30.13 0.28 4.74
N GLY A 369 30.60 1.50 4.44
CA GLY A 369 29.94 2.47 3.58
C GLY A 369 28.47 2.75 3.90
N GLU A 370 27.69 3.04 2.86
CA GLU A 370 26.26 3.34 2.94
C GLU A 370 25.43 2.17 3.51
N LEU A 371 25.91 0.92 3.46
CA LEU A 371 25.22 -0.23 4.05
C LEU A 371 25.29 -0.20 5.58
N ARG A 372 26.44 0.17 6.16
CA ARG A 372 26.55 0.45 7.59
C ARG A 372 25.60 1.58 7.97
N ASP A 373 25.61 2.66 7.22
CA ASP A 373 24.85 3.87 7.54
C ASP A 373 23.33 3.61 7.46
N LEU A 374 22.86 2.86 6.46
CA LEU A 374 21.48 2.38 6.34
C LEU A 374 21.07 1.46 7.51
N ARG A 375 21.97 0.58 7.95
CA ARG A 375 21.73 -0.29 9.10
C ARG A 375 21.62 0.55 10.38
N GLU A 376 22.60 1.40 10.65
CA GLU A 376 22.59 2.29 11.83
C GLU A 376 21.37 3.21 11.86
N ALA A 377 20.97 3.77 10.72
CA ALA A 377 19.79 4.62 10.62
C ALA A 377 18.47 3.91 10.99
N SER A 378 18.42 2.58 10.87
CA SER A 378 17.24 1.75 11.17
C SER A 378 17.33 0.95 12.47
N THR A 379 18.53 0.72 13.03
CA THR A 379 18.73 -0.09 14.26
C THR A 379 19.31 0.67 15.45
N ALA A 380 19.89 1.86 15.27
CA ALA A 380 20.45 2.63 16.39
C ALA A 380 19.34 3.23 17.28
N PRO A 381 19.59 3.42 18.59
CA PRO A 381 18.66 4.11 19.48
C PRO A 381 18.29 5.49 18.95
N LEU A 382 16.99 5.78 18.82
CA LEU A 382 16.47 7.01 18.23
C LEU A 382 16.63 8.21 19.18
N THR A 383 17.86 8.69 19.30
CA THR A 383 18.22 9.95 19.95
C THR A 383 17.90 11.12 19.02
N MET A 384 17.81 12.35 19.57
CA MET A 384 17.65 13.57 18.74
C MET A 384 18.80 13.76 17.74
N GLY A 385 20.02 13.33 18.10
CA GLY A 385 21.17 13.32 17.19
C GLY A 385 21.02 12.28 16.06
N GLN A 386 20.48 11.08 16.37
CA GLN A 386 20.21 10.08 15.35
C GLN A 386 19.08 10.52 14.41
N PHE A 387 18.00 11.10 14.95
CA PHE A 387 16.90 11.64 14.15
C PHE A 387 17.39 12.73 13.18
N ALA A 388 18.28 13.61 13.63
CA ALA A 388 18.87 14.66 12.77
C ALA A 388 19.77 14.08 11.67
N ARG A 389 20.59 13.06 11.97
CA ARG A 389 21.38 12.32 10.96
C ARG A 389 20.47 11.64 9.94
N ASN A 390 19.56 10.79 10.41
CA ASN A 390 18.55 10.11 9.61
C ASN A 390 17.81 11.06 8.63
N LEU A 391 17.44 12.26 9.08
CA LEU A 391 16.78 13.26 8.24
C LEU A 391 17.68 13.82 7.12
N LEU A 392 18.97 13.99 7.39
CA LEU A 392 19.96 14.50 6.42
C LEU A 392 20.46 13.42 5.45
N ASP A 393 20.58 12.18 5.92
CA ASP A 393 21.16 11.05 5.16
C ASP A 393 20.10 10.33 4.30
N ALA A 394 18.82 10.38 4.69
CA ALA A 394 17.69 9.77 3.98
C ALA A 394 17.61 10.03 2.46
N PRO A 395 17.96 11.23 1.91
CA PRO A 395 18.00 11.47 0.48
C PRO A 395 19.16 10.76 -0.23
N GLY A 396 20.31 10.56 0.42
CA GLY A 396 21.46 9.84 -0.14
C GLY A 396 21.20 8.34 -0.21
N LEU A 397 20.77 7.77 0.92
CA LEU A 397 20.42 6.35 1.05
C LEU A 397 19.27 5.91 0.12
N HIS A 398 18.44 6.84 -0.39
CA HIS A 398 17.33 6.52 -1.29
C HIS A 398 17.74 5.74 -2.55
N SER A 399 18.83 6.14 -3.20
CA SER A 399 19.34 5.46 -4.40
C SER A 399 20.25 4.28 -4.11
N PHE A 400 20.67 4.09 -2.85
CA PHE A 400 21.65 3.06 -2.49
C PHE A 400 21.15 1.65 -2.82
N ARG A 401 22.00 0.83 -3.43
CA ARG A 401 21.77 -0.59 -3.69
C ARG A 401 23.08 -1.36 -3.58
N PHE A 402 23.04 -2.56 -3.01
CA PHE A 402 24.21 -3.44 -2.87
C PHE A 402 23.92 -4.84 -3.44
N ASP A 403 24.98 -5.60 -3.70
CA ASP A 403 24.85 -6.96 -4.24
C ASP A 403 24.29 -7.96 -3.22
N ARG A 404 23.54 -8.96 -3.68
CA ARG A 404 23.07 -10.05 -2.82
C ARG A 404 24.17 -11.08 -2.50
N GLU A 405 25.22 -11.18 -3.31
CA GLU A 405 26.38 -12.03 -3.04
C GLU A 405 27.35 -11.33 -2.07
N PRO A 406 27.58 -11.88 -0.85
CA PRO A 406 28.39 -11.23 0.18
C PRO A 406 29.79 -10.80 -0.26
N ALA A 407 30.48 -11.63 -1.04
CA ALA A 407 31.84 -11.34 -1.51
C ALA A 407 31.88 -10.10 -2.43
N THR A 408 30.91 -10.00 -3.35
CA THR A 408 30.74 -8.85 -4.26
C THR A 408 30.38 -7.60 -3.46
N ALA A 409 29.41 -7.70 -2.54
CA ALA A 409 29.01 -6.58 -1.70
C ALA A 409 30.16 -6.05 -0.84
N ARG A 410 30.98 -6.92 -0.23
CA ARG A 410 32.18 -6.51 0.50
C ARG A 410 33.18 -5.80 -0.40
N ALA A 411 33.46 -6.35 -1.59
CA ALA A 411 34.41 -5.78 -2.54
C ALA A 411 33.96 -4.42 -3.10
N ASP A 412 32.65 -4.17 -3.20
CA ASP A 412 32.09 -2.88 -3.63
C ASP A 412 32.02 -1.83 -2.50
N LEU A 413 31.68 -2.24 -1.27
CA LEU A 413 31.40 -1.32 -0.16
C LEU A 413 32.59 -1.01 0.75
N CYS A 414 33.56 -1.93 0.87
CA CYS A 414 34.70 -1.81 1.80
C CYS A 414 36.00 -1.36 1.12
N ARG A 415 35.91 -0.43 0.15
CA ARG A 415 37.05 0.06 -0.63
C ARG A 415 37.81 1.20 0.06
#